data_AF-A0A4P9TAB6-F1
#
_entry.id   AF-A0A4P9TAB6-F1
#
_cell.length_a   1.000
_cell.length_b   1.000
_cell.length_c   1.000
_cell.angle_alpha   90.00
_cell.angle_beta   90.00
_cell.angle_gamma   90.00
#
_symmetry.space_group_name_H-M   'P 1'
#
loop_
_entity.id
_entity.type
_entity.pdbx_description
1 polymer ?
#
loop_
_entity_poly.entity_id
_entity_poly.type
_entity_poly.pdbx_seq_one_letter_code
_entity_poly.pdbx_strand_id
1 'polypeptide(L)'
;MEQFEVRTISELEAVIAQFGDNVLFRGQNSLYGKQEVPSVLASFDRDECNKSTMIKWISYAASVLEGVIGSHANDLEYVQALLQHYGWRSFYVDCTTNPAVAAWFASHKCSLSIKPSPPPKIDMCEDCNENPIWLIKKAVRYYYEDGDGYLYILDKSLASRLGLVDLSDIEIKGFRPRMQAQDAWLLGPLYGEPVPENCFIAQIKASRSLLKQYAVLNAITDTNSLFPSVTEDPILKELLDLPWREVEQLRDSNIDIPVFKRSLELPEYHDSYVKNVSPSIAFYRGGKIAELFDSIETMRGELTGGVTISSPSIILFGTDNDNSPLRLPKIERLLKGKNYVAFEIDELIKHVNKDFQAVYQKGIGIICHETDLIEVCELVVVHPGMYMQNAGFRPGWFYRKNSDGVWVREPCENECGCGNDMIHEKHISALRIAEYCLRP
;
A
#
# COMPACT_ATOMS: atom_id res chain seq x y z
N MET A 1 0.43 29.43 -21.75
CA MET A 1 1.43 28.37 -21.89
C MET A 1 2.31 28.68 -23.10
N GLU A 2 3.61 28.80 -22.91
CA GLU A 2 4.61 28.98 -23.97
C GLU A 2 4.93 27.63 -24.64
N GLN A 3 5.26 27.64 -25.93
CA GLN A 3 5.60 26.42 -26.68
C GLN A 3 7.00 26.53 -27.29
N PHE A 4 7.82 25.52 -27.05
CA PHE A 4 9.19 25.43 -27.55
C PHE A 4 9.37 24.15 -28.35
N GLU A 5 10.11 24.24 -29.46
CA GLU A 5 10.66 23.08 -30.16
C GLU A 5 12.18 23.19 -30.10
N VAL A 6 12.84 22.19 -29.52
CA VAL A 6 14.29 22.19 -29.33
C VAL A 6 14.93 21.03 -30.11
N ARG A 7 16.12 21.28 -30.64
CA ARG A 7 16.86 20.34 -31.51
C ARG A 7 18.23 19.99 -30.97
N THR A 8 18.74 20.75 -29.99
CA THR A 8 20.03 20.51 -29.36
C THR A 8 19.91 20.51 -27.83
N ILE A 9 20.90 19.90 -27.15
CA ILE A 9 20.96 19.85 -25.69
C ILE A 9 21.08 21.26 -25.11
N SER A 10 21.89 22.11 -25.75
CA SER A 10 22.11 23.48 -25.32
C SER A 10 20.85 24.34 -25.41
N GLU A 11 20.02 24.14 -26.44
CA GLU A 11 18.69 24.78 -26.53
C GLU A 11 17.75 24.30 -25.42
N LEU A 12 17.72 22.99 -25.16
CA LEU A 12 16.89 22.41 -24.09
C LEU A 12 17.28 22.97 -22.72
N GLU A 13 18.58 23.00 -22.40
CA GLU A 13 19.12 23.57 -21.17
C GLU A 13 18.80 25.05 -21.04
N ALA A 14 18.98 25.82 -22.12
CA ALA A 14 18.69 27.25 -22.14
C ALA A 14 17.20 27.56 -21.96
N VAL A 15 16.30 26.70 -22.45
CA VAL A 15 14.85 26.85 -22.23
C VAL A 15 14.50 26.49 -20.78
N ILE A 16 14.98 25.36 -20.27
CA ILE A 16 14.71 24.94 -18.87
C ILE A 16 15.18 26.03 -17.88
N ALA A 17 16.36 26.60 -18.10
CA ALA A 17 16.94 27.61 -17.22
C ALA A 17 16.12 28.91 -17.11
N GLN A 18 15.22 29.20 -18.06
CA GLN A 18 14.37 30.40 -18.03
C GLN A 18 13.32 30.37 -16.91
N PHE A 19 12.95 29.18 -16.43
CA PHE A 19 11.82 29.00 -15.50
C PHE A 19 12.23 28.98 -14.02
N GLY A 20 13.53 28.90 -13.72
CA GLY A 20 14.06 28.84 -12.35
C GLY A 20 13.62 27.59 -11.58
N ASP A 21 13.73 27.64 -10.25
CA ASP A 21 13.53 26.46 -9.39
C ASP A 21 12.08 26.31 -8.86
N ASN A 22 11.22 27.31 -9.06
CA ASN A 22 9.85 27.31 -8.54
C ASN A 22 8.84 26.67 -9.51
N VAL A 23 9.23 25.57 -10.13
CA VAL A 23 8.42 24.86 -11.13
C VAL A 23 8.47 23.36 -10.91
N LEU A 24 7.51 22.67 -11.50
CA LEU A 24 7.47 21.21 -11.57
C LEU A 24 7.52 20.77 -13.03
N PHE A 25 8.15 19.64 -13.29
CA PHE A 25 8.28 19.03 -14.59
C PHE A 25 7.42 17.76 -14.67
N ARG A 26 6.89 17.50 -15.86
CA ARG A 26 6.23 16.24 -16.21
C ARG A 26 6.59 15.81 -17.62
N GLY A 27 7.13 14.60 -17.75
CA GLY A 27 7.48 14.00 -19.04
C GLY A 27 6.38 13.14 -19.61
N GLN A 28 6.14 13.25 -20.91
CA GLN A 28 5.24 12.36 -21.64
C GLN A 28 5.82 12.00 -23.01
N ASN A 29 5.73 10.72 -23.37
CA ASN A 29 6.15 10.25 -24.69
C ASN A 29 5.08 10.48 -25.78
N SER A 30 3.88 10.93 -25.41
CA SER A 30 2.76 11.14 -26.32
C SER A 30 1.97 12.38 -25.90
N LEU A 31 1.30 13.03 -26.84
CA LEU A 31 0.35 14.10 -26.54
C LEU A 31 -0.98 13.51 -26.10
N TYR A 32 -1.48 13.96 -24.96
CA TYR A 32 -2.84 13.69 -24.50
C TYR A 32 -3.60 15.02 -24.40
N GLY A 33 -4.81 15.08 -24.94
CA GLY A 33 -5.56 16.32 -25.11
C GLY A 33 -5.35 16.97 -26.47
N LYS A 34 -5.50 18.30 -26.54
CA LYS A 34 -5.22 19.08 -27.77
C LYS A 34 -3.78 19.57 -27.73
N GLN A 35 -3.19 19.83 -28.89
CA GLN A 35 -1.79 20.29 -29.00
C GLN A 35 -1.52 21.59 -28.22
N GLU A 36 -2.55 22.43 -28.05
CA GLU A 36 -2.48 23.70 -27.30
C GLU A 36 -2.92 23.55 -25.83
N VAL A 37 -3.55 22.43 -25.47
CA VAL A 37 -4.19 22.20 -24.17
C VAL A 37 -3.85 20.78 -23.70
N PRO A 38 -2.78 20.60 -22.91
CA PRO A 38 -2.44 19.30 -22.36
C PRO A 38 -3.57 18.82 -21.44
N SER A 39 -3.95 17.56 -21.59
CA SER A 39 -4.88 16.89 -20.68
C SER A 39 -4.08 15.92 -19.81
N VAL A 40 -3.96 16.28 -18.52
CA VAL A 40 -3.36 15.43 -17.50
C VAL A 40 -4.44 15.10 -16.48
N LEU A 41 -4.85 13.84 -16.48
CA LEU A 41 -5.84 13.28 -15.57
C LEU A 41 -5.16 12.41 -14.52
N ALA A 42 -5.77 12.31 -13.33
CA ALA A 42 -5.34 11.34 -12.36
C ALA A 42 -5.67 9.91 -12.84
N SER A 43 -5.02 8.93 -12.23
CA SER A 43 -5.16 7.55 -12.68
C SER A 43 -6.56 6.97 -12.44
N PHE A 44 -7.29 7.40 -11.40
CA PHE A 44 -8.69 7.00 -11.17
C PHE A 44 -9.69 7.63 -12.14
N ASP A 45 -9.33 8.74 -12.78
CA ASP A 45 -10.22 9.36 -13.76
C ASP A 45 -10.21 8.59 -15.09
N ARG A 46 -9.19 7.74 -15.29
CA ARG A 46 -9.06 6.85 -16.44
C ARG A 46 -9.66 5.46 -16.21
N ASP A 47 -9.76 5.03 -14.95
CA ASP A 47 -10.19 3.70 -14.55
C ASP A 47 -10.94 3.74 -13.20
N GLU A 48 -12.09 3.06 -13.08
CA GLU A 48 -12.91 3.09 -11.86
C GLU A 48 -12.15 2.72 -10.56
N CYS A 49 -12.44 3.46 -9.49
CA CYS A 49 -11.91 3.19 -8.16
C CYS A 49 -12.63 2.00 -7.48
N ASN A 50 -11.87 0.96 -7.10
CA ASN A 50 -12.38 -0.09 -6.22
C ASN A 50 -12.22 0.32 -4.74
N LYS A 51 -13.34 0.73 -4.12
CA LYS A 51 -13.36 1.27 -2.75
C LYS A 51 -12.80 0.31 -1.70
N SER A 52 -13.14 -0.98 -1.75
CA SER A 52 -12.69 -1.93 -0.72
C SER A 52 -11.19 -2.18 -0.82
N THR A 53 -10.66 -2.25 -2.03
CA THR A 53 -9.22 -2.41 -2.26
C THR A 53 -8.46 -1.14 -1.87
N MET A 54 -9.02 0.04 -2.14
CA MET A 54 -8.42 1.32 -1.78
C MET A 54 -8.21 1.47 -0.26
N ILE A 55 -9.21 1.17 0.56
CA ILE A 55 -9.10 1.28 2.03
C ILE A 55 -8.01 0.33 2.56
N LYS A 56 -7.97 -0.91 2.07
CA LYS A 56 -6.93 -1.90 2.42
C LYS A 56 -5.52 -1.38 2.11
N TRP A 57 -5.34 -0.76 0.95
CA TRP A 57 -4.02 -0.26 0.53
C TRP A 57 -3.60 1.01 1.26
N ILE A 58 -4.52 1.92 1.52
CA ILE A 58 -4.28 3.07 2.40
C ILE A 58 -3.79 2.58 3.76
N SER A 59 -4.45 1.56 4.33
CA SER A 59 -4.04 0.98 5.60
C SER A 59 -2.63 0.38 5.55
N TYR A 60 -2.26 -0.38 4.50
CA TYR A 60 -0.89 -0.89 4.39
C TYR A 60 0.15 0.22 4.20
N ALA A 61 -0.11 1.21 3.35
CA ALA A 61 0.83 2.30 3.15
C ALA A 61 1.01 3.16 4.42
N ALA A 62 -0.08 3.42 5.15
CA ALA A 62 -0.01 4.07 6.46
C ALA A 62 0.88 3.29 7.44
N SER A 63 0.71 1.96 7.52
CA SER A 63 1.56 1.12 8.37
C SER A 63 3.03 1.13 7.93
N VAL A 64 3.31 1.18 6.62
CA VAL A 64 4.68 1.28 6.10
C VAL A 64 5.31 2.63 6.42
N LEU A 65 4.57 3.73 6.24
CA LEU A 65 5.01 5.07 6.66
C LEU A 65 5.31 5.11 8.16
N GLU A 66 4.42 4.57 8.99
CA GLU A 66 4.59 4.48 10.44
C GLU A 66 5.85 3.67 10.80
N GLY A 67 6.02 2.49 10.22
CA GLY A 67 7.10 1.57 10.57
C GLY A 67 8.48 1.94 10.00
N VAL A 68 8.53 2.59 8.83
CA VAL A 68 9.79 2.91 8.13
C VAL A 68 10.23 4.35 8.38
N ILE A 69 9.29 5.30 8.44
CA ILE A 69 9.57 6.74 8.55
C ILE A 69 9.19 7.28 9.93
N GLY A 70 8.17 6.73 10.57
CA GLY A 70 7.68 7.18 11.88
C GLY A 70 6.81 8.44 11.84
N SER A 71 6.40 8.90 10.65
CA SER A 71 5.56 10.08 10.47
C SER A 71 4.61 9.92 9.26
N HIS A 72 3.68 10.86 9.08
CA HIS A 72 2.69 10.91 7.98
C HIS A 72 1.72 9.72 7.86
N ALA A 73 1.78 8.72 8.75
CA ALA A 73 0.87 7.57 8.73
C ALA A 73 -0.62 7.94 8.85
N ASN A 74 -0.93 9.04 9.52
CA ASN A 74 -2.29 9.58 9.68
C ASN A 74 -2.63 10.69 8.68
N ASP A 75 -1.71 11.01 7.77
CA ASP A 75 -1.91 11.99 6.70
C ASP A 75 -2.38 11.27 5.44
N LEU A 76 -3.70 11.28 5.24
CA LEU A 76 -4.34 10.56 4.14
C LEU A 76 -3.89 11.05 2.76
N GLU A 77 -3.55 12.34 2.62
CA GLU A 77 -3.06 12.90 1.36
C GLU A 77 -1.69 12.33 1.05
N TYR A 78 -0.81 12.34 2.05
CA TYR A 78 0.54 11.79 1.96
C TYR A 78 0.56 10.28 1.67
N VAL A 79 -0.29 9.51 2.36
CA VAL A 79 -0.45 8.07 2.16
C VAL A 79 -0.86 7.75 0.72
N GLN A 80 -1.83 8.48 0.18
CA GLN A 80 -2.29 8.27 -1.20
C GLN A 80 -1.26 8.73 -2.24
N ALA A 81 -0.58 9.85 -1.99
CA ALA A 81 0.52 10.33 -2.81
C ALA A 81 1.66 9.30 -2.89
N LEU A 82 2.05 8.71 -1.76
CA LEU A 82 3.06 7.65 -1.72
C LEU A 82 2.63 6.44 -2.55
N LEU A 83 1.39 5.96 -2.35
CA LEU A 83 0.87 4.82 -3.11
C LEU A 83 0.89 5.09 -4.62
N GLN A 84 0.44 6.27 -5.05
CA GLN A 84 0.50 6.71 -6.44
C GLN A 84 1.91 6.57 -7.02
N HIS A 85 2.89 7.09 -6.28
CA HIS A 85 4.29 7.08 -6.68
C HIS A 85 4.87 5.66 -6.81
N TYR A 86 4.38 4.72 -6.00
CA TYR A 86 4.73 3.31 -6.12
C TYR A 86 4.00 2.58 -7.27
N GLY A 87 3.13 3.27 -8.01
CA GLY A 87 2.43 2.75 -9.18
C GLY A 87 1.03 2.21 -8.88
N TRP A 88 0.48 2.56 -7.71
CA TRP A 88 -0.93 2.38 -7.42
C TRP A 88 -1.78 3.48 -8.10
N ARG A 89 -3.08 3.26 -8.25
CA ARG A 89 -4.00 4.26 -8.77
C ARG A 89 -4.49 5.20 -7.67
N SER A 90 -4.42 6.50 -7.89
CA SER A 90 -4.93 7.53 -6.99
C SER A 90 -5.55 8.72 -7.76
N PHE A 91 -5.96 9.73 -6.98
CA PHE A 91 -6.38 11.06 -7.43
C PHE A 91 -5.22 12.04 -7.68
N TYR A 92 -3.97 11.58 -7.59
CA TYR A 92 -2.78 12.41 -7.76
C TYR A 92 -2.08 12.14 -9.10
N VAL A 93 -1.25 13.10 -9.49
CA VAL A 93 -0.40 13.06 -10.68
C VAL A 93 1.06 13.22 -10.28
N ASP A 94 1.91 12.29 -10.73
CA ASP A 94 3.35 12.37 -10.55
C ASP A 94 3.98 13.54 -11.33
N CYS A 95 4.74 14.34 -10.60
CA CYS A 95 5.58 15.44 -11.04
C CYS A 95 6.96 15.30 -10.42
N THR A 96 7.92 16.09 -10.89
CA THR A 96 9.28 16.11 -10.37
C THR A 96 9.85 17.53 -10.42
N THR A 97 10.73 17.89 -9.50
CA THR A 97 11.52 19.13 -9.62
C THR A 97 12.73 18.95 -10.54
N ASN A 98 13.04 17.71 -10.94
CA ASN A 98 14.21 17.39 -11.76
C ASN A 98 13.84 17.20 -13.24
N PRO A 99 14.27 18.12 -14.12
CA PRO A 99 13.93 18.05 -15.54
C PRO A 99 14.51 16.81 -16.23
N ALA A 100 15.60 16.24 -15.73
CA ALA A 100 16.20 15.04 -16.30
C ALA A 100 15.34 13.79 -16.05
N VAL A 101 14.69 13.72 -14.89
CA VAL A 101 13.69 12.67 -14.58
C VAL A 101 12.51 12.77 -15.55
N ALA A 102 11.98 13.97 -15.78
CA ALA A 102 10.92 14.20 -16.76
C ALA A 102 11.37 13.85 -18.20
N ALA A 103 12.59 14.21 -18.59
CA ALA A 103 13.15 13.86 -19.91
C ALA A 103 13.29 12.34 -20.10
N TRP A 104 13.62 11.60 -19.05
CA TRP A 104 13.64 10.15 -19.10
C TRP A 104 12.24 9.56 -19.35
N PHE A 105 11.21 10.02 -18.63
CA PHE A 105 9.83 9.57 -18.85
C PHE A 105 9.27 9.98 -20.22
N ALA A 106 9.69 11.15 -20.73
CA ALA A 106 9.29 11.60 -22.06
C ALA A 106 9.98 10.82 -23.20
N SER A 107 11.12 10.19 -22.94
CA SER A 107 11.88 9.41 -23.93
C SER A 107 11.58 7.90 -23.92
N HIS A 108 11.02 7.36 -22.84
CA HIS A 108 10.76 5.93 -22.70
C HIS A 108 9.26 5.59 -22.78
N LYS A 109 8.96 4.46 -23.42
CA LYS A 109 7.64 3.83 -23.36
C LYS A 109 7.60 2.80 -22.24
N CYS A 110 6.50 2.80 -21.51
CA CYS A 110 6.17 1.81 -20.52
C CYS A 110 5.34 0.70 -21.18
N SER A 111 5.83 -0.54 -21.20
CA SER A 111 5.00 -1.71 -21.49
C SER A 111 4.63 -2.41 -20.19
N LEU A 112 3.32 -2.60 -20.00
CA LEU A 112 2.78 -3.57 -19.06
C LEU A 112 2.67 -4.92 -19.78
N SER A 113 3.10 -6.00 -19.13
CA SER A 113 2.94 -7.37 -19.65
C SER A 113 1.48 -7.87 -19.59
N ILE A 114 0.47 -7.01 -19.77
CA ILE A 114 -0.93 -7.35 -19.46
C ILE A 114 -1.86 -7.31 -20.70
N LYS A 115 -1.52 -6.62 -21.81
CA LYS A 115 -2.33 -6.71 -23.05
C LYS A 115 -1.54 -6.40 -24.33
N PRO A 116 -1.68 -7.20 -25.41
CA PRO A 116 -1.67 -8.66 -25.47
C PRO A 116 -0.35 -9.11 -26.13
N SER A 117 0.76 -9.10 -25.38
CA SER A 117 2.06 -9.78 -25.65
C SER A 117 3.16 -9.02 -24.92
N PRO A 118 3.89 -9.63 -23.97
CA PRO A 118 3.83 -11.03 -23.49
C PRO A 118 2.81 -11.21 -22.35
N PRO A 119 2.50 -12.45 -21.92
CA PRO A 119 1.67 -12.74 -20.74
C PRO A 119 2.24 -12.10 -19.46
N PRO A 120 1.43 -11.97 -18.37
CA PRO A 120 1.96 -11.62 -17.06
C PRO A 120 3.15 -12.54 -16.74
N LYS A 121 4.19 -12.00 -16.08
CA LYS A 121 5.31 -12.82 -15.64
C LYS A 121 4.77 -13.78 -14.59
N ILE A 122 4.78 -15.07 -14.92
CA ILE A 122 4.41 -16.16 -14.03
C ILE A 122 5.69 -16.91 -13.68
N ASP A 123 6.07 -16.84 -12.42
CA ASP A 123 7.24 -17.55 -11.91
C ASP A 123 6.79 -18.86 -11.24
N MET A 124 7.46 -19.96 -11.56
CA MET A 124 7.35 -21.21 -10.80
C MET A 124 8.30 -21.16 -9.62
N CYS A 125 7.74 -21.14 -8.41
CA CYS A 125 8.50 -21.05 -7.17
C CYS A 125 8.11 -22.20 -6.23
N GLU A 126 8.80 -22.25 -5.10
CA GLU A 126 8.52 -23.11 -3.96
C GLU A 126 8.23 -22.24 -2.73
N ASP A 127 7.26 -22.65 -1.91
CA ASP A 127 7.10 -22.05 -0.57
C ASP A 127 8.23 -22.51 0.38
N CYS A 128 8.21 -22.06 1.64
CA CYS A 128 9.25 -22.39 2.60
C CYS A 128 9.34 -23.88 2.97
N ASN A 129 8.34 -24.68 2.58
CA ASN A 129 8.29 -26.13 2.79
C ASN A 129 8.49 -26.89 1.47
N GLU A 130 9.06 -26.24 0.45
CA GLU A 130 9.33 -26.81 -0.88
C GLU A 130 8.08 -27.21 -1.68
N ASN A 131 6.90 -26.70 -1.30
CA ASN A 131 5.69 -26.97 -2.08
C ASN A 131 5.65 -26.04 -3.31
N PRO A 132 5.30 -26.58 -4.49
CA PRO A 132 5.27 -25.79 -5.72
C PRO A 132 4.14 -24.75 -5.68
N ILE A 133 4.43 -23.57 -6.20
CA ILE A 133 3.47 -22.44 -6.33
C ILE A 133 3.73 -21.65 -7.60
N TRP A 134 2.67 -21.05 -8.15
CA TRP A 134 2.77 -20.11 -9.26
C TRP A 134 2.56 -18.68 -8.79
N LEU A 135 3.47 -17.77 -9.13
CA LEU A 135 3.39 -16.36 -8.74
C LEU A 135 3.15 -15.46 -9.94
N ILE A 136 1.98 -14.81 -9.96
CA ILE A 136 1.64 -13.79 -10.96
C ILE A 136 2.22 -12.46 -10.51
N LYS A 137 3.14 -11.91 -11.31
CA LYS A 137 3.78 -10.61 -11.06
C LYS A 137 3.42 -9.59 -12.13
N LYS A 138 3.24 -8.35 -11.70
CA LYS A 138 3.01 -7.21 -12.59
C LYS A 138 4.35 -6.65 -13.08
N ALA A 139 5.02 -7.43 -13.93
CA ALA A 139 6.29 -7.03 -14.52
C ALA A 139 6.10 -5.82 -15.45
N VAL A 140 6.93 -4.80 -15.26
CA VAL A 140 6.90 -3.57 -16.05
C VAL A 140 8.28 -3.31 -16.64
N ARG A 141 8.29 -2.94 -17.92
CA ARG A 141 9.52 -2.60 -18.62
C ARG A 141 9.39 -1.22 -19.25
N TYR A 142 10.43 -0.42 -19.07
CA TYR A 142 10.67 0.76 -19.89
C TYR A 142 11.63 0.42 -21.02
N TYR A 143 11.32 0.94 -22.20
CA TYR A 143 12.18 0.80 -23.37
C TYR A 143 12.16 2.08 -24.19
N TYR A 144 13.28 2.35 -24.84
CA TYR A 144 13.39 3.47 -25.77
C TYR A 144 12.61 3.13 -27.04
N GLU A 145 11.86 4.11 -27.54
CA GLU A 145 11.27 4.08 -28.88
C GLU A 145 11.44 5.45 -29.50
N ASP A 146 11.86 5.50 -30.76
CA ASP A 146 12.07 6.76 -31.47
C ASP A 146 10.77 7.56 -31.65
N GLY A 147 10.91 8.87 -31.90
CA GLY A 147 9.79 9.80 -32.08
C GLY A 147 9.95 11.06 -31.24
N ASP A 148 8.83 11.78 -31.06
CA ASP A 148 8.78 13.00 -30.27
C ASP A 148 8.41 12.71 -28.80
N GLY A 149 8.99 13.51 -27.90
CA GLY A 149 8.64 13.55 -26.49
C GLY A 149 8.32 14.98 -26.05
N TYR A 150 7.60 15.08 -24.94
CA TYR A 150 7.05 16.34 -24.44
C TYR A 150 7.40 16.52 -22.97
N LEU A 151 7.97 17.68 -22.65
CA LEU A 151 8.14 18.14 -21.27
C LEU A 151 7.12 19.24 -21.00
N TYR A 152 6.36 19.09 -19.93
CA TYR A 152 5.47 20.11 -19.42
C TYR A 152 6.09 20.74 -18.18
N ILE A 153 6.03 22.06 -18.11
CA ILE A 153 6.48 22.86 -16.97
C ILE A 153 5.25 23.47 -16.32
N LEU A 154 5.10 23.20 -15.03
CA LEU A 154 3.99 23.67 -14.21
C LEU A 154 4.47 24.70 -13.20
N ASP A 155 3.69 25.77 -13.01
CA ASP A 155 3.94 26.75 -11.95
C ASP A 155 3.62 26.12 -10.59
N LYS A 156 4.63 26.05 -9.72
CA LYS A 156 4.49 25.39 -8.41
C LYS A 156 3.52 26.13 -7.49
N SER A 157 3.40 27.45 -7.60
CA SER A 157 2.50 28.27 -6.78
C SER A 157 1.03 28.08 -7.16
N LEU A 158 0.75 27.93 -8.47
CA LEU A 158 -0.59 27.61 -8.96
C LEU A 158 -0.95 26.16 -8.66
N ALA A 159 -0.01 25.24 -8.87
CA ALA A 159 -0.18 23.82 -8.53
C ALA A 159 -0.49 23.61 -7.04
N SER A 160 0.18 24.36 -6.15
CA SER A 160 -0.06 24.29 -4.70
C SER A 160 -1.50 24.63 -4.29
N ARG A 161 -2.24 25.39 -5.11
CA ARG A 161 -3.67 25.70 -4.83
C ARG A 161 -4.59 24.50 -5.02
N LEU A 162 -4.13 23.46 -5.71
CA LEU A 162 -4.85 22.21 -5.93
C LEU A 162 -4.51 21.15 -4.88
N GLY A 163 -3.50 21.41 -4.06
CA GLY A 163 -2.84 20.41 -3.23
C GLY A 163 -1.56 19.92 -3.91
N LEU A 164 -0.49 19.90 -3.14
CA LEU A 164 0.83 19.52 -3.62
C LEU A 164 1.60 18.86 -2.48
N VAL A 165 2.00 17.60 -2.69
CA VAL A 165 2.72 16.80 -1.70
C VAL A 165 4.16 16.62 -2.16
N ASP A 166 5.11 17.03 -1.31
CA ASP A 166 6.53 16.75 -1.48
C ASP A 166 6.85 15.38 -0.87
N LEU A 167 7.18 14.39 -1.72
CA LEU A 167 7.68 13.10 -1.26
C LEU A 167 9.21 13.05 -1.24
N SER A 168 9.89 14.00 -1.89
CA SER A 168 11.35 14.05 -1.91
C SER A 168 11.94 14.36 -0.53
N ASP A 169 11.17 15.03 0.33
CA ASP A 169 11.49 15.29 1.74
C ASP A 169 11.63 14.02 2.61
N ILE A 170 11.15 12.86 2.14
CA ILE A 170 11.32 11.61 2.89
C ILE A 170 12.77 11.14 2.79
N GLU A 171 13.49 11.25 3.91
CA GLU A 171 14.83 10.70 4.04
C GLU A 171 14.89 9.43 4.87
N ILE A 172 15.45 8.38 4.27
CA ILE A 172 15.76 7.12 4.95
C ILE A 172 17.28 6.94 4.91
N LYS A 173 17.92 7.20 6.05
CA LYS A 173 19.39 7.21 6.16
C LYS A 173 20.02 5.90 5.65
N GLY A 174 20.94 6.02 4.69
CA GLY A 174 21.68 4.89 4.13
C GLY A 174 20.94 4.12 3.04
N PHE A 175 19.76 4.58 2.65
CA PHE A 175 18.93 4.03 1.59
C PHE A 175 18.70 5.08 0.50
N ARG A 176 18.21 4.61 -0.67
CA ARG A 176 17.85 5.47 -1.81
C ARG A 176 16.46 5.06 -2.26
N PRO A 177 15.41 5.51 -1.58
CA PRO A 177 14.05 5.15 -1.93
C PRO A 177 13.58 5.91 -3.19
N ARG A 178 12.56 5.39 -3.86
CA ARG A 178 12.13 5.87 -5.19
C ARG A 178 11.83 7.36 -5.26
N MET A 179 11.16 7.91 -4.25
CA MET A 179 10.78 9.33 -4.21
C MET A 179 11.97 10.27 -4.20
N GLN A 180 13.10 9.86 -3.61
CA GLN A 180 14.35 10.60 -3.69
C GLN A 180 15.01 10.44 -5.06
N ALA A 181 15.03 9.21 -5.60
CA ALA A 181 15.62 8.94 -6.90
C ALA A 181 14.94 9.69 -8.06
N GLN A 182 13.70 10.16 -7.85
CA GLN A 182 12.89 10.85 -8.85
C GLN A 182 12.60 12.32 -8.49
N ASP A 183 13.12 12.84 -7.37
CA ASP A 183 12.77 14.16 -6.83
C ASP A 183 11.25 14.39 -6.88
N ALA A 184 10.52 13.46 -6.26
CA ALA A 184 9.10 13.23 -6.53
C ALA A 184 8.15 14.21 -5.84
N TRP A 185 7.22 14.74 -6.62
CA TRP A 185 6.15 15.64 -6.19
C TRP A 185 4.81 15.15 -6.72
N LEU A 186 3.75 15.20 -5.91
CA LEU A 186 2.43 14.72 -6.29
C LEU A 186 1.43 15.88 -6.30
N LEU A 187 0.85 16.13 -7.48
CA LEU A 187 -0.16 17.17 -7.69
C LEU A 187 -1.56 16.59 -7.54
N GLY A 188 -2.39 17.22 -6.71
CA GLY A 188 -3.77 16.81 -6.45
C GLY A 188 -4.11 16.89 -4.96
N PRO A 189 -5.25 16.31 -4.54
CA PRO A 189 -6.11 15.40 -5.31
C PRO A 189 -7.00 16.13 -6.34
N LEU A 190 -7.14 15.54 -7.53
CA LEU A 190 -7.87 16.16 -8.65
C LEU A 190 -9.36 15.77 -8.77
N TYR A 191 -9.78 14.69 -8.10
CA TYR A 191 -11.19 14.27 -7.97
C TYR A 191 -12.03 14.25 -9.26
N GLY A 192 -11.50 13.74 -10.38
CA GLY A 192 -12.24 13.66 -11.64
C GLY A 192 -11.95 14.79 -12.63
N GLU A 193 -11.25 15.84 -12.19
CA GLU A 193 -10.92 16.99 -13.04
C GLU A 193 -9.49 16.91 -13.58
N PRO A 194 -9.20 17.38 -14.81
CA PRO A 194 -7.84 17.49 -15.28
C PRO A 194 -7.07 18.57 -14.51
N VAL A 195 -5.75 18.49 -14.53
CA VAL A 195 -4.89 19.60 -14.08
C VAL A 195 -5.31 20.87 -14.85
N PRO A 196 -5.67 21.97 -14.18
CA PRO A 196 -6.06 23.21 -14.82
C PRO A 196 -5.01 23.75 -15.79
N GLU A 197 -5.47 24.23 -16.95
CA GLU A 197 -4.60 24.71 -18.04
C GLU A 197 -3.65 25.82 -17.60
N ASN A 198 -4.10 26.70 -16.70
CA ASN A 198 -3.31 27.80 -16.18
C ASN A 198 -2.13 27.35 -15.30
N CYS A 199 -2.11 26.10 -14.84
CA CYS A 199 -0.95 25.55 -14.14
C CYS A 199 0.22 25.30 -15.11
N PHE A 200 -0.05 25.07 -16.39
CA PHE A 200 0.97 24.83 -17.40
C PHE A 200 1.52 26.15 -17.95
N ILE A 201 2.77 26.45 -17.61
CA ILE A 201 3.44 27.66 -18.07
C ILE A 201 4.20 27.45 -19.37
N ALA A 202 4.73 26.24 -19.61
CA ALA A 202 5.41 25.91 -20.86
C ALA A 202 5.30 24.44 -21.27
N GLN A 203 5.48 24.21 -22.57
CA GLN A 203 5.61 22.90 -23.20
C GLN A 203 6.85 22.89 -24.09
N ILE A 204 7.73 21.90 -23.91
CA ILE A 204 8.91 21.70 -24.74
C ILE A 204 8.73 20.40 -25.52
N LYS A 205 8.75 20.51 -26.86
CA LYS A 205 8.79 19.38 -27.78
C LYS A 205 10.24 19.12 -28.22
N ALA A 206 10.68 17.87 -28.15
CA ALA A 206 12.00 17.45 -28.58
C ALA A 206 11.97 16.01 -29.11
N SER A 207 13.00 15.59 -29.85
CA SER A 207 13.16 14.17 -30.16
C SER A 207 13.43 13.38 -28.88
N ARG A 208 12.88 12.17 -28.77
CA ARG A 208 13.12 11.28 -27.63
C ARG A 208 14.59 10.91 -27.49
N SER A 209 15.33 10.86 -28.60
CA SER A 209 16.79 10.66 -28.59
C SER A 209 17.51 11.79 -27.86
N LEU A 210 17.12 13.04 -28.09
CA LEU A 210 17.67 14.21 -27.41
C LEU A 210 17.34 14.18 -25.92
N LEU A 211 16.08 13.90 -25.57
CA LEU A 211 15.63 13.81 -24.17
C LEU A 211 16.33 12.67 -23.41
N LYS A 212 16.54 11.53 -24.05
CA LYS A 212 17.32 10.42 -23.48
C LYS A 212 18.78 10.84 -23.25
N GLN A 213 19.40 11.53 -24.20
CA GLN A 213 20.77 12.02 -24.04
C GLN A 213 20.87 13.01 -22.88
N TYR A 214 19.91 13.94 -22.75
CA TYR A 214 19.84 14.87 -21.63
C TYR A 214 19.73 14.15 -20.28
N ALA A 215 18.88 13.13 -20.18
CA ALA A 215 18.76 12.31 -18.97
C ALA A 215 20.09 11.61 -18.62
N VAL A 216 20.77 11.02 -19.62
CA VAL A 216 22.07 10.35 -19.43
C VAL A 216 23.16 11.33 -18.97
N LEU A 217 23.21 12.53 -19.56
CA LEU A 217 24.16 13.59 -19.15
C LEU A 217 23.96 14.00 -17.68
N ASN A 218 22.74 13.85 -17.16
CA ASN A 218 22.37 14.12 -15.78
C ASN A 218 22.28 12.83 -14.94
N ALA A 219 23.11 11.83 -15.26
CA ALA A 219 23.28 10.59 -14.51
C ALA A 219 22.06 9.63 -14.43
N ILE A 220 21.05 9.82 -15.27
CA ILE A 220 19.91 8.89 -15.38
C ILE A 220 20.11 8.00 -16.62
N THR A 221 20.75 6.85 -16.41
CA THR A 221 21.21 5.97 -17.49
C THR A 221 20.22 4.87 -17.85
N ASP A 222 19.44 4.42 -16.87
CA ASP A 222 18.58 3.25 -17.00
C ASP A 222 17.43 3.28 -15.97
N THR A 223 16.62 2.22 -15.97
CA THR A 223 15.49 2.06 -15.05
C THR A 223 15.93 2.10 -13.58
N ASN A 224 17.11 1.57 -13.23
CA ASN A 224 17.57 1.50 -11.84
C ASN A 224 17.95 2.87 -11.28
N SER A 225 18.32 3.82 -12.16
CA SER A 225 18.54 5.22 -11.78
C SER A 225 17.28 5.81 -11.13
N LEU A 226 16.07 5.50 -11.64
CA LEU A 226 14.80 6.06 -11.15
C LEU A 226 13.98 5.10 -10.30
N PHE A 227 14.17 3.80 -10.46
CA PHE A 227 13.45 2.75 -9.76
C PHE A 227 14.46 1.91 -8.98
N PRO A 228 14.87 2.33 -7.78
CA PRO A 228 15.74 1.54 -6.93
C PRO A 228 15.12 0.17 -6.62
N SER A 229 15.96 -0.84 -6.40
CA SER A 229 15.49 -2.19 -6.05
C SER A 229 15.10 -2.30 -4.57
N VAL A 230 14.52 -3.43 -4.15
CA VAL A 230 14.14 -3.67 -2.74
C VAL A 230 15.31 -3.65 -1.76
N THR A 231 16.56 -3.74 -2.23
CA THR A 231 17.75 -3.61 -1.38
C THR A 231 18.12 -2.16 -1.08
N GLU A 232 17.70 -1.23 -1.94
CA GLU A 232 17.95 0.22 -1.81
C GLU A 232 16.71 0.98 -1.32
N ASP A 233 15.52 0.44 -1.54
CA ASP A 233 14.23 1.05 -1.19
C ASP A 233 13.47 0.19 -0.16
N PRO A 234 13.54 0.53 1.14
CA PRO A 234 12.88 -0.23 2.18
C PRO A 234 11.35 -0.07 2.15
N ILE A 235 10.80 1.01 1.61
CA ILE A 235 9.34 1.16 1.45
C ILE A 235 8.85 0.15 0.40
N LEU A 236 9.54 0.08 -0.75
CA LEU A 236 9.23 -0.91 -1.78
C LEU A 236 9.32 -2.33 -1.22
N LYS A 237 10.37 -2.61 -0.44
CA LYS A 237 10.54 -3.90 0.21
C LYS A 237 9.33 -4.26 1.08
N GLU A 238 8.91 -3.38 1.99
CA GLU A 238 7.78 -3.67 2.88
C GLU A 238 6.46 -3.82 2.12
N LEU A 239 6.21 -3.00 1.08
CA LEU A 239 5.03 -3.13 0.22
C LEU A 239 5.03 -4.43 -0.59
N LEU A 240 6.20 -4.89 -1.04
CA LEU A 240 6.39 -6.18 -1.73
C LEU A 240 6.56 -7.36 -0.76
N ASP A 241 6.55 -7.17 0.55
CA ASP A 241 6.64 -8.26 1.52
C ASP A 241 5.26 -8.65 2.08
N LEU A 242 4.19 -8.01 1.60
CA LEU A 242 2.80 -8.31 1.94
C LEU A 242 2.40 -9.74 1.51
N PRO A 243 1.41 -10.36 2.21
CA PRO A 243 0.91 -11.68 1.88
C PRO A 243 0.44 -11.81 0.43
N TRP A 244 0.66 -12.99 -0.13
CA TRP A 244 0.08 -13.39 -1.40
C TRP A 244 -1.31 -13.98 -1.17
N ARG A 245 -2.20 -13.81 -2.15
CA ARG A 245 -3.55 -14.38 -2.14
C ARG A 245 -3.75 -15.30 -3.33
N GLU A 246 -4.35 -16.46 -3.08
CA GLU A 246 -4.70 -17.42 -4.12
C GLU A 246 -5.70 -16.81 -5.11
N VAL A 247 -5.50 -17.08 -6.40
CA VAL A 247 -6.43 -16.78 -7.48
C VAL A 247 -7.16 -18.07 -7.80
N GLU A 248 -8.16 -18.40 -6.98
CA GLU A 248 -8.88 -19.68 -7.06
C GLU A 248 -9.43 -19.99 -8.46
N GLN A 249 -9.79 -18.96 -9.23
CA GLN A 249 -10.33 -19.11 -10.58
C GLN A 249 -9.31 -19.68 -11.59
N LEU A 250 -8.02 -19.63 -11.27
CA LEU A 250 -6.93 -20.15 -12.11
C LEU A 250 -6.47 -21.55 -11.67
N ARG A 251 -7.12 -22.15 -10.66
CA ARG A 251 -6.77 -23.49 -10.20
C ARG A 251 -7.13 -24.52 -11.27
N ASP A 252 -6.16 -25.30 -11.70
CA ASP A 252 -6.36 -26.44 -12.58
C ASP A 252 -6.87 -27.64 -11.76
N SER A 253 -7.98 -28.24 -12.17
CA SER A 253 -8.52 -29.43 -11.50
C SER A 253 -7.64 -30.67 -11.62
N ASN A 254 -6.71 -30.70 -12.59
CA ASN A 254 -5.81 -31.82 -12.85
C ASN A 254 -4.39 -31.60 -12.27
N ILE A 255 -4.04 -30.36 -11.92
CA ILE A 255 -2.72 -29.98 -11.41
C ILE A 255 -2.92 -29.20 -10.12
N ASP A 256 -2.64 -29.82 -8.97
CA ASP A 256 -2.79 -29.19 -7.65
C ASP A 256 -1.62 -28.26 -7.30
N ILE A 257 -1.31 -27.31 -8.19
CA ILE A 257 -0.33 -26.24 -7.94
C ILE A 257 -1.11 -24.92 -7.86
N PRO A 258 -1.23 -24.30 -6.67
CA PRO A 258 -1.97 -23.07 -6.50
C PRO A 258 -1.29 -21.87 -7.18
N VAL A 259 -2.11 -20.95 -7.66
CA VAL A 259 -1.69 -19.71 -8.32
C VAL A 259 -1.97 -18.54 -7.41
N PHE A 260 -0.97 -17.70 -7.18
CA PHE A 260 -1.05 -16.57 -6.27
C PHE A 260 -0.76 -15.24 -6.95
N LYS A 261 -1.35 -14.18 -6.40
CA LYS A 261 -1.03 -12.80 -6.73
C LYS A 261 -0.80 -11.96 -5.47
N ARG A 262 -0.13 -10.83 -5.62
CA ARG A 262 0.11 -9.90 -4.50
C ARG A 262 -1.21 -9.35 -3.94
N SER A 263 -1.27 -9.16 -2.62
CA SER A 263 -2.38 -8.41 -1.98
C SER A 263 -2.43 -6.95 -2.42
N LEU A 264 -1.29 -6.39 -2.85
CA LEU A 264 -1.14 -5.06 -3.46
C LEU A 264 -0.40 -5.23 -4.79
N GLU A 265 -1.10 -4.99 -5.92
CA GLU A 265 -0.55 -5.20 -7.26
C GLU A 265 0.30 -4.00 -7.72
N LEU A 266 1.53 -3.91 -7.22
CA LEU A 266 2.51 -2.90 -7.66
C LEU A 266 3.26 -3.31 -8.92
N PRO A 267 3.63 -2.35 -9.79
CA PRO A 267 4.64 -2.55 -10.82
C PRO A 267 5.98 -3.06 -10.27
N GLU A 268 6.47 -4.16 -10.83
CA GLU A 268 7.80 -4.71 -10.55
C GLU A 268 8.73 -4.44 -11.74
N TYR A 269 9.75 -3.59 -11.52
CA TYR A 269 10.70 -3.15 -12.56
C TYR A 269 11.97 -4.02 -12.62
N HIS A 270 12.22 -4.80 -11.57
CA HIS A 270 13.39 -5.65 -11.41
C HIS A 270 13.00 -7.11 -11.48
N ASP A 271 13.96 -7.96 -11.83
CA ASP A 271 13.76 -9.39 -11.65
C ASP A 271 13.75 -9.73 -10.16
N SER A 272 12.66 -10.33 -9.70
CA SER A 272 12.41 -10.72 -8.32
C SER A 272 12.21 -12.25 -8.19
N TYR A 273 12.66 -13.02 -9.19
CA TYR A 273 12.57 -14.48 -9.12
C TYR A 273 13.36 -15.01 -7.92
N VAL A 274 12.71 -15.88 -7.15
CA VAL A 274 13.34 -16.63 -6.06
C VAL A 274 12.84 -18.06 -6.18
N LYS A 275 13.75 -19.03 -6.10
CA LYS A 275 13.35 -20.44 -6.14
C LYS A 275 12.51 -20.78 -4.90
N ASN A 276 13.04 -20.54 -3.71
CA ASN A 276 12.41 -20.89 -2.43
C ASN A 276 12.07 -19.60 -1.67
N VAL A 277 10.79 -19.34 -1.46
CA VAL A 277 10.32 -18.12 -0.82
C VAL A 277 10.50 -18.19 0.69
N SER A 278 10.86 -17.06 1.30
CA SER A 278 11.08 -16.94 2.75
C SER A 278 9.87 -17.41 3.58
N PRO A 279 10.08 -18.08 4.73
CA PRO A 279 8.99 -18.43 5.65
C PRO A 279 8.29 -17.21 6.24
N SER A 280 8.88 -16.01 6.14
CA SER A 280 8.26 -14.75 6.58
C SER A 280 7.14 -14.24 5.66
N ILE A 281 6.85 -14.95 4.56
CA ILE A 281 5.84 -14.59 3.56
C ILE A 281 4.75 -15.67 3.54
N ALA A 282 3.50 -15.24 3.70
CA ALA A 282 2.33 -16.10 3.63
C ALA A 282 1.76 -16.18 2.21
N PHE A 283 1.32 -17.38 1.84
CA PHE A 283 0.52 -17.69 0.67
C PHE A 283 -0.88 -18.08 1.13
N TYR A 284 -1.75 -17.07 1.24
CA TYR A 284 -3.04 -17.21 1.90
C TYR A 284 -4.12 -17.75 0.94
N ARG A 285 -4.81 -18.79 1.40
CA ARG A 285 -5.81 -19.57 0.65
C ARG A 285 -7.20 -19.54 1.31
N GLY A 286 -7.43 -18.58 2.21
CA GLY A 286 -8.57 -18.63 3.10
C GLY A 286 -8.32 -19.50 4.34
N GLY A 287 -9.39 -19.90 5.00
CA GLY A 287 -9.37 -20.75 6.19
C GLY A 287 -9.83 -20.00 7.44
N LYS A 288 -10.74 -20.63 8.18
CA LYS A 288 -11.21 -20.14 9.48
C LYS A 288 -10.43 -20.79 10.60
N ILE A 289 -10.03 -20.01 11.60
CA ILE A 289 -9.33 -20.48 12.79
C ILE A 289 -10.11 -21.61 13.46
N ALA A 290 -11.43 -21.47 13.59
CA ALA A 290 -12.28 -22.49 14.23
C ALA A 290 -12.42 -23.80 13.42
N GLU A 291 -12.00 -23.83 12.16
CA GLU A 291 -11.95 -25.05 11.33
C GLU A 291 -10.58 -25.73 11.38
N LEU A 292 -9.54 -24.98 11.76
CA LEU A 292 -8.14 -25.42 11.73
C LEU A 292 -7.58 -25.74 13.12
N PHE A 293 -8.09 -25.09 14.17
CA PHE A 293 -7.56 -25.18 15.53
C PHE A 293 -8.68 -25.32 16.55
N ASP A 294 -8.46 -26.19 17.54
CA ASP A 294 -9.40 -26.42 18.65
C ASP A 294 -9.25 -25.41 19.79
N SER A 295 -8.14 -24.66 19.80
CA SER A 295 -7.81 -23.64 20.81
C SER A 295 -7.14 -22.42 20.19
N ILE A 296 -7.12 -21.30 20.93
CA ILE A 296 -6.38 -20.09 20.58
C ILE A 296 -5.30 -19.88 21.63
N GLU A 297 -4.05 -19.67 21.22
CA GLU A 297 -2.95 -19.41 22.15
C GLU A 297 -3.03 -18.02 22.77
N THR A 298 -2.63 -17.91 24.04
CA THR A 298 -2.45 -16.65 24.73
C THR A 298 -1.13 -16.67 25.49
N MET A 299 -0.69 -15.53 26.01
CA MET A 299 0.47 -15.47 26.92
C MET A 299 0.29 -16.33 28.19
N ARG A 300 -0.95 -16.75 28.51
CA ARG A 300 -1.29 -17.57 29.68
C ARG A 300 -1.56 -19.03 29.34
N GLY A 301 -1.30 -19.44 28.10
CA GLY A 301 -1.57 -20.79 27.59
C GLY A 301 -2.77 -20.84 26.65
N GLU A 302 -3.18 -22.06 26.30
CA GLU A 302 -4.28 -22.30 25.37
C GLU A 302 -5.65 -21.89 25.96
N LEU A 303 -6.44 -21.20 25.14
CA LEU A 303 -7.78 -20.75 25.48
C LEU A 303 -8.82 -21.51 24.64
N THR A 304 -9.77 -22.14 25.31
CA THR A 304 -10.89 -22.88 24.70
C THR A 304 -12.24 -22.32 25.17
N GLY A 305 -13.36 -22.83 24.64
CA GLY A 305 -14.70 -22.47 25.12
C GLY A 305 -15.20 -21.10 24.67
N GLY A 306 -14.66 -20.56 23.57
CA GLY A 306 -15.13 -19.33 22.94
C GLY A 306 -15.95 -19.55 21.68
N VAL A 307 -15.97 -18.52 20.83
CA VAL A 307 -16.56 -18.55 19.48
C VAL A 307 -15.78 -17.62 18.56
N THR A 308 -15.56 -18.06 17.32
CA THR A 308 -14.97 -17.24 16.25
C THR A 308 -16.05 -16.92 15.22
N ILE A 309 -16.16 -15.65 14.85
CA ILE A 309 -17.19 -15.11 13.97
C ILE A 309 -16.52 -14.52 12.74
N SER A 310 -16.83 -15.10 11.58
CA SER A 310 -16.40 -14.54 10.29
C SER A 310 -17.03 -13.16 10.10
N SER A 311 -16.17 -12.18 9.81
CA SER A 311 -16.50 -10.76 9.79
C SER A 311 -15.95 -10.10 8.53
N PRO A 312 -16.61 -9.01 8.06
CA PRO A 312 -16.12 -8.28 6.90
C PRO A 312 -14.79 -7.58 7.21
N SER A 313 -13.90 -7.47 6.22
CA SER A 313 -12.58 -6.86 6.39
C SER A 313 -12.60 -5.39 6.84
N ILE A 314 -13.73 -4.70 6.65
CA ILE A 314 -13.93 -3.32 7.13
C ILE A 314 -13.78 -3.19 8.64
N ILE A 315 -13.92 -4.26 9.43
CA ILE A 315 -13.67 -4.16 10.88
C ILE A 315 -12.21 -3.78 11.19
N LEU A 316 -11.23 -4.21 10.37
CA LEU A 316 -9.82 -3.92 10.62
C LEU A 316 -9.31 -2.74 9.77
N PHE A 317 -9.88 -2.54 8.58
CA PHE A 317 -9.45 -1.47 7.68
C PHE A 317 -10.26 -0.17 7.84
N GLY A 318 -11.43 -0.24 8.45
CA GLY A 318 -12.28 0.92 8.70
C GLY A 318 -11.86 1.68 9.96
N THR A 319 -12.41 2.88 10.10
CA THR A 319 -12.22 3.71 11.29
C THR A 319 -13.58 4.21 11.76
N ASP A 320 -13.82 4.03 13.06
CA ASP A 320 -14.94 4.61 13.78
C ASP A 320 -14.42 5.74 14.66
N ASN A 321 -14.95 6.94 14.44
CA ASN A 321 -14.58 8.15 15.18
C ASN A 321 -15.63 8.51 16.25
N ASP A 322 -16.46 7.54 16.67
CA ASP A 322 -17.48 7.79 17.68
C ASP A 322 -16.87 7.84 19.08
N ASN A 323 -16.92 9.03 19.69
CA ASN A 323 -16.46 9.27 21.05
C ASN A 323 -17.53 8.96 22.11
N SER A 324 -18.66 8.36 21.73
CA SER A 324 -19.69 7.92 22.68
C SER A 324 -19.15 6.91 23.69
N PRO A 325 -19.75 6.75 24.88
CA PRO A 325 -19.33 5.72 25.82
C PRO A 325 -19.35 4.32 25.20
N LEU A 326 -18.30 3.51 25.43
CA LEU A 326 -18.16 2.19 24.83
C LEU A 326 -19.23 1.23 25.37
N ARG A 327 -20.28 1.02 24.60
CA ARG A 327 -21.42 0.12 24.88
C ARG A 327 -21.55 -0.87 23.74
N LEU A 328 -21.36 -2.16 24.01
CA LEU A 328 -21.32 -3.22 22.98
C LEU A 328 -22.33 -4.35 23.28
N PRO A 329 -23.64 -4.06 23.35
CA PRO A 329 -24.65 -5.01 23.85
C PRO A 329 -24.81 -6.27 23.00
N LYS A 330 -24.58 -6.25 21.69
CA LYS A 330 -24.63 -7.46 20.85
C LYS A 330 -23.41 -8.34 21.11
N ILE A 331 -22.22 -7.76 21.20
CA ILE A 331 -20.99 -8.46 21.60
C ILE A 331 -21.15 -9.04 23.00
N GLU A 332 -21.70 -8.30 23.95
CA GLU A 332 -21.97 -8.80 25.30
C GLU A 332 -22.90 -10.01 25.32
N ARG A 333 -23.90 -10.07 24.43
CA ARG A 333 -24.75 -11.25 24.28
C ARG A 333 -23.94 -12.47 23.82
N LEU A 334 -22.95 -12.29 22.96
CA LEU A 334 -22.08 -13.37 22.47
C LEU A 334 -21.10 -13.86 23.55
N LEU A 335 -20.64 -12.96 24.42
CA LEU A 335 -19.73 -13.31 25.52
C LEU A 335 -20.39 -14.13 26.63
N LYS A 336 -21.73 -14.19 26.70
CA LYS A 336 -22.44 -14.93 27.75
C LYS A 336 -22.09 -16.41 27.75
N GLY A 337 -21.44 -16.86 28.82
CA GLY A 337 -21.03 -18.26 28.99
C GLY A 337 -19.87 -18.68 28.08
N LYS A 338 -19.11 -17.72 27.55
CA LYS A 338 -17.96 -17.94 26.67
C LYS A 338 -16.71 -17.34 27.29
N ASN A 339 -15.59 -18.03 27.12
CA ASN A 339 -14.28 -17.54 27.58
C ASN A 339 -13.73 -16.46 26.65
N TYR A 340 -14.09 -16.50 25.36
CA TYR A 340 -13.73 -15.47 24.39
C TYR A 340 -14.74 -15.36 23.26
N VAL A 341 -14.70 -14.21 22.58
CA VAL A 341 -15.31 -14.00 21.26
C VAL A 341 -14.24 -13.42 20.35
N ALA A 342 -14.07 -14.00 19.16
CA ALA A 342 -13.14 -13.53 18.13
C ALA A 342 -13.90 -13.10 16.89
N PHE A 343 -13.57 -11.95 16.32
CA PHE A 343 -14.01 -11.48 15.02
C PHE A 343 -12.88 -11.66 14.03
N GLU A 344 -13.05 -12.60 13.13
CA GLU A 344 -12.03 -13.03 12.17
C GLU A 344 -12.37 -12.51 10.78
N ILE A 345 -11.39 -11.98 10.06
CA ILE A 345 -11.53 -11.59 8.66
C ILE A 345 -10.88 -12.61 7.72
N ASP A 346 -11.38 -12.66 6.49
CA ASP A 346 -10.80 -13.48 5.42
C ASP A 346 -9.64 -12.78 4.69
N GLU A 347 -8.67 -12.32 5.48
CA GLU A 347 -7.45 -11.66 5.02
C GLU A 347 -6.32 -11.90 6.02
N LEU A 348 -5.09 -11.62 5.61
CA LEU A 348 -3.93 -11.49 6.48
C LEU A 348 -3.38 -10.06 6.40
N ILE A 349 -3.17 -9.43 7.55
CA ILE A 349 -2.55 -8.10 7.66
C ILE A 349 -1.16 -8.30 8.25
N LYS A 350 -0.14 -7.82 7.54
CA LYS A 350 1.26 -7.91 7.97
C LYS A 350 1.63 -6.70 8.82
N HIS A 351 2.34 -6.95 9.92
CA HIS A 351 3.01 -5.90 10.69
C HIS A 351 4.34 -5.52 10.02
N VAL A 352 4.66 -4.24 10.04
CA VAL A 352 5.91 -3.71 9.45
C VAL A 352 7.14 -3.96 10.34
N ASN A 353 6.94 -4.45 11.57
CA ASN A 353 8.04 -4.74 12.49
C ASN A 353 8.66 -6.14 12.24
N LYS A 354 10.00 -6.16 12.12
CA LYS A 354 10.87 -7.33 11.85
C LYS A 354 10.78 -8.43 12.91
N ASP A 355 10.32 -8.12 14.12
CA ASP A 355 10.19 -9.09 15.21
C ASP A 355 9.04 -10.09 15.00
N PHE A 356 8.16 -9.83 14.03
CA PHE A 356 6.93 -10.62 13.77
C PHE A 356 7.02 -11.42 12.47
N GLN A 357 8.09 -12.21 12.30
CA GLN A 357 8.24 -13.05 11.12
C GLN A 357 7.08 -14.07 11.04
N ALA A 358 6.38 -14.08 9.91
CA ALA A 358 5.24 -14.95 9.63
C ALA A 358 4.02 -14.80 10.56
N VAL A 359 3.97 -13.77 11.40
CA VAL A 359 2.80 -13.47 12.24
C VAL A 359 1.96 -12.39 11.56
N TYR A 360 0.68 -12.68 11.39
CA TYR A 360 -0.26 -11.80 10.71
C TYR A 360 -1.48 -11.55 11.58
N GLN A 361 -1.94 -10.32 11.59
CA GLN A 361 -3.24 -10.01 12.14
C GLN A 361 -4.32 -10.59 11.23
N LYS A 362 -5.26 -11.29 11.84
CA LYS A 362 -6.42 -11.92 11.18
C LYS A 362 -7.75 -11.43 11.76
N GLY A 363 -7.71 -10.63 12.82
CA GLY A 363 -8.93 -10.15 13.45
C GLY A 363 -8.68 -9.40 14.75
N ILE A 364 -9.73 -9.38 15.55
CA ILE A 364 -9.78 -8.84 16.89
C ILE A 364 -10.53 -9.81 17.79
N GLY A 365 -10.11 -9.95 19.05
CA GLY A 365 -10.82 -10.75 20.03
C GLY A 365 -11.02 -10.08 21.36
N ILE A 366 -11.88 -10.71 22.15
CA ILE A 366 -12.21 -10.31 23.51
C ILE A 366 -12.05 -11.53 24.38
N ILE A 367 -11.24 -11.42 25.44
CA ILE A 367 -11.05 -12.47 26.45
C ILE A 367 -11.79 -12.05 27.72
N CYS A 368 -12.62 -12.94 28.26
CA CYS A 368 -13.26 -12.78 29.56
C CYS A 368 -12.31 -13.26 30.66
N HIS A 369 -11.84 -12.34 31.51
CA HIS A 369 -11.06 -12.70 32.71
C HIS A 369 -11.96 -12.86 33.93
N GLU A 370 -12.98 -12.00 34.05
CA GLU A 370 -13.99 -12.04 35.10
C GLU A 370 -15.39 -11.76 34.49
N THR A 371 -16.42 -11.62 35.34
CA THR A 371 -17.79 -11.30 34.87
C THR A 371 -17.89 -9.89 34.24
N ASP A 372 -17.04 -8.98 34.71
CA ASP A 372 -16.99 -7.57 34.33
C ASP A 372 -15.60 -7.13 33.84
N LEU A 373 -14.54 -7.92 34.05
CA LEU A 373 -13.20 -7.65 33.51
C LEU A 373 -12.96 -8.41 32.21
N ILE A 374 -12.59 -7.66 31.18
CA ILE A 374 -12.38 -8.16 29.82
C ILE A 374 -11.13 -7.54 29.21
N GLU A 375 -10.50 -8.28 28.32
CA GLU A 375 -9.33 -7.84 27.57
C GLU A 375 -9.67 -7.78 26.07
N VAL A 376 -9.30 -6.68 25.41
CA VAL A 376 -9.50 -6.49 23.96
C VAL A 376 -8.18 -6.70 23.25
N CYS A 377 -8.07 -7.85 22.59
CA CYS A 377 -6.84 -8.39 22.01
C CYS A 377 -6.84 -8.29 20.49
N GLU A 378 -5.63 -8.28 19.94
CA GLU A 378 -5.44 -8.57 18.53
C GLU A 378 -5.53 -10.09 18.29
N LEU A 379 -6.31 -10.51 17.30
CA LEU A 379 -6.30 -11.90 16.83
C LEU A 379 -5.25 -12.06 15.74
N VAL A 380 -4.27 -12.92 15.99
CA VAL A 380 -3.15 -13.19 15.08
C VAL A 380 -3.10 -14.65 14.68
N VAL A 381 -2.38 -14.91 13.59
CA VAL A 381 -2.03 -16.25 13.14
C VAL A 381 -0.56 -16.33 12.76
N VAL A 382 0.03 -17.50 12.97
CA VAL A 382 1.36 -17.85 12.48
C VAL A 382 1.17 -18.58 11.14
N HIS A 383 1.68 -18.02 10.05
CA HIS A 383 1.40 -18.51 8.70
C HIS A 383 2.64 -18.48 7.78
N PRO A 384 3.62 -19.38 7.98
CA PRO A 384 4.76 -19.50 7.08
C PRO A 384 4.39 -20.26 5.81
N GLY A 385 4.64 -19.65 4.64
CA GLY A 385 4.33 -20.28 3.36
C GLY A 385 2.81 -20.49 3.18
N MET A 386 2.41 -21.67 2.68
CA MET A 386 0.99 -21.96 2.38
C MET A 386 0.13 -22.38 3.57
N TYR A 387 0.73 -22.75 4.70
CA TYR A 387 -0.01 -23.36 5.80
C TYR A 387 -0.02 -22.46 7.03
N MET A 388 -1.23 -22.21 7.54
CA MET A 388 -1.43 -21.64 8.86
C MET A 388 -1.04 -22.70 9.90
N GLN A 389 -0.12 -22.34 10.79
CA GLN A 389 0.40 -23.26 11.81
C GLN A 389 -0.25 -23.04 13.17
N ASN A 390 -0.70 -21.82 13.47
CA ASN A 390 -1.26 -21.49 14.76
C ASN A 390 -2.14 -20.24 14.74
N ALA A 391 -2.97 -20.08 15.76
CA ALA A 391 -3.77 -18.89 16.03
C ALA A 391 -3.61 -18.45 17.49
N GLY A 392 -3.54 -17.13 17.72
CA GLY A 392 -3.32 -16.60 19.05
C GLY A 392 -3.96 -15.23 19.28
N PHE A 393 -4.07 -14.86 20.55
CA PHE A 393 -4.35 -13.50 20.98
C PHE A 393 -3.09 -12.84 21.49
N ARG A 394 -2.75 -11.68 20.91
CA ARG A 394 -1.71 -10.82 21.49
C ARG A 394 -2.30 -9.97 22.61
N PRO A 395 -1.53 -9.71 23.69
CA PRO A 395 -2.01 -8.92 24.80
C PRO A 395 -2.60 -7.58 24.37
N GLY A 396 -3.71 -7.25 25.01
CA GLY A 396 -4.54 -6.11 24.69
C GLY A 396 -4.60 -5.07 25.79
N TRP A 397 -5.62 -4.20 25.69
CA TRP A 397 -6.03 -3.34 26.79
C TRP A 397 -7.21 -3.96 27.54
N PHE A 398 -7.25 -3.69 28.84
CA PHE A 398 -8.27 -4.21 29.74
C PHE A 398 -9.36 -3.16 29.99
N TYR A 399 -10.59 -3.64 30.11
CA TYR A 399 -11.76 -2.83 30.37
C TYR A 399 -12.61 -3.49 31.46
N ARG A 400 -13.14 -2.67 32.37
CA ARG A 400 -14.14 -3.10 33.35
C ARG A 400 -15.51 -2.56 32.97
N LYS A 401 -16.50 -3.44 32.96
CA LYS A 401 -17.89 -3.10 32.70
C LYS A 401 -18.55 -2.58 33.96
N ASN A 402 -19.08 -1.37 33.90
CA ASN A 402 -19.84 -0.79 35.01
C ASN A 402 -21.30 -1.27 35.04
N SER A 403 -22.06 -0.83 36.06
CA SER A 403 -23.48 -1.18 36.22
C SER A 403 -24.38 -0.75 35.05
N ASP A 404 -23.96 0.25 34.28
CA ASP A 404 -24.71 0.77 33.14
C ASP A 404 -24.36 0.05 31.82
N GLY A 405 -23.48 -0.96 31.86
CA GLY A 405 -23.01 -1.69 30.69
C GLY A 405 -21.98 -0.92 29.85
N VAL A 406 -21.33 0.09 30.43
CA VAL A 406 -20.25 0.84 29.78
C VAL A 406 -18.91 0.18 30.12
N TRP A 407 -18.08 -0.02 29.10
CA TRP A 407 -16.73 -0.56 29.25
C TRP A 407 -15.77 0.61 29.50
N VAL A 408 -15.12 0.59 30.66
CA VAL A 408 -14.19 1.64 31.10
C VAL A 408 -12.77 1.07 31.12
N ARG A 409 -11.81 1.79 30.54
CA ARG A 409 -10.41 1.38 30.53
C ARG A 409 -9.91 1.15 31.96
N GLU A 410 -9.34 -0.03 32.21
CA GLU A 410 -8.75 -0.40 33.49
C GLU A 410 -7.30 -0.83 33.28
N PRO A 411 -6.29 -0.08 33.78
CA PRO A 411 -4.90 -0.50 33.70
C PRO A 411 -4.66 -1.83 34.41
N CYS A 412 -3.91 -2.74 33.79
CA CYS A 412 -3.58 -4.06 34.35
C CYS A 412 -2.10 -4.39 34.14
N GLU A 413 -1.47 -5.12 35.07
CA GLU A 413 -0.03 -5.47 34.98
C GLU A 413 0.32 -6.31 33.72
N ASN A 414 -0.63 -7.07 33.19
CA ASN A 414 -0.45 -7.97 32.06
C ASN A 414 -0.92 -7.38 30.72
N GLU A 415 -1.18 -6.08 30.66
CA GLU A 415 -1.61 -5.43 29.42
C GLU A 415 -0.46 -5.26 28.42
N CYS A 416 -0.82 -4.94 27.18
CA CYS A 416 0.17 -4.71 26.13
C CYS A 416 1.14 -3.57 26.48
N GLY A 417 2.43 -3.87 26.53
CA GLY A 417 3.49 -2.90 26.80
C GLY A 417 4.03 -2.17 25.57
N CYS A 418 3.27 -2.07 24.47
CA CYS A 418 3.79 -1.53 23.20
C CYS A 418 4.01 0.00 23.22
N GLY A 419 3.39 0.71 24.16
CA GLY A 419 3.50 2.17 24.29
C GLY A 419 2.87 2.97 23.15
N ASN A 420 2.01 2.34 22.32
CA ASN A 420 1.33 2.98 21.19
C ASN A 420 -0.19 2.89 21.36
N ASP A 421 -0.76 3.91 21.97
CA ASP A 421 -2.20 4.03 22.25
C ASP A 421 -3.06 3.91 20.98
N MET A 422 -2.56 4.42 19.85
CA MET A 422 -3.27 4.41 18.57
C MET A 422 -3.59 2.98 18.08
N ILE A 423 -2.73 2.00 18.37
CA ILE A 423 -3.00 0.58 18.04
C ILE A 423 -4.21 0.08 18.82
N HIS A 424 -4.30 0.43 20.09
CA HIS A 424 -5.39 0.00 20.95
C HIS A 424 -6.70 0.74 20.66
N GLU A 425 -6.62 2.02 20.31
CA GLU A 425 -7.76 2.78 19.81
C GLU A 425 -8.32 2.17 18.51
N LYS A 426 -7.45 1.71 17.60
CA LYS A 426 -7.86 0.98 16.39
C LYS A 426 -8.61 -0.33 16.74
N HIS A 427 -8.21 -1.05 17.79
CA HIS A 427 -8.96 -2.21 18.25
C HIS A 427 -10.36 -1.84 18.76
N ILE A 428 -10.51 -0.73 19.47
CA ILE A 428 -11.83 -0.26 19.92
C ILE A 428 -12.71 0.18 18.75
N SER A 429 -12.14 0.91 17.78
CA SER A 429 -12.80 1.21 16.51
C SER A 429 -13.28 -0.08 15.83
N ALA A 430 -12.43 -1.11 15.75
CA ALA A 430 -12.79 -2.40 15.17
C ALA A 430 -13.96 -3.09 15.89
N LEU A 431 -14.00 -3.05 17.23
CA LEU A 431 -15.14 -3.59 18.01
C LEU A 431 -16.44 -2.86 17.74
N ARG A 432 -16.41 -1.52 17.60
CA ARG A 432 -17.62 -0.74 17.29
C ARG A 432 -18.16 -1.10 15.91
N ILE A 433 -17.27 -1.22 14.92
CA ILE A 433 -17.67 -1.65 13.57
C ILE A 433 -18.21 -3.09 13.62
N ALA A 434 -17.58 -3.99 14.37
CA ALA A 434 -18.07 -5.36 14.55
C ALA A 434 -19.47 -5.40 15.21
N GLU A 435 -19.69 -4.62 16.27
CA GLU A 435 -20.99 -4.43 16.93
C GLU A 435 -22.06 -3.94 15.94
N TYR A 436 -21.71 -3.00 15.05
CA TYR A 436 -22.62 -2.55 14.00
C TYR A 436 -22.95 -3.66 13.00
N CYS A 437 -21.95 -4.43 12.57
CA CYS A 437 -22.09 -5.52 11.60
C CYS A 437 -22.88 -6.73 12.14
N LEU A 438 -22.91 -6.93 13.46
CA LEU A 438 -23.73 -7.99 14.07
C LEU A 438 -25.22 -7.72 13.82
N ARG A 439 -25.92 -8.71 13.26
CA ARG A 439 -27.38 -8.64 13.08
C ARG A 439 -28.08 -8.53 14.45
N PRO A 440 -29.22 -7.82 14.53
CA PRO A 440 -29.96 -7.64 15.78
C PRO A 440 -30.31 -8.94 16.52
#